data_AF-A0A8J7KXK7-F1
#
_entry.id   AF-A0A8J7KXK7-F1
#
_cell.length_a   1.000
_cell.length_b   1.000
_cell.length_c   1.000
_cell.angle_alpha   90.00
_cell.angle_beta   90.00
_cell.angle_gamma   90.00
#
_symmetry.space_group_name_H-M   'P 1'
#
loop_
_entity.id
_entity.type
_entity.pdbx_description
1 polymer ?
#
loop_
_entity_poly.entity_id
_entity_poly.type
_entity_poly.pdbx_seq_one_letter_code
_entity_poly.pdbx_strand_id
1 'polypeptide(L)'
;MFHFTAQQRLSALARLSLFHILIITSSNYLVQLPISIFGFHTTWGAFNFPFIFLATDLTVRIFGAPLARRIILTVMVPALVISYVVSALFYQGEWRGFSALASVNIVIARIACASFMAYVLGQILDVHVFNRLRQRKAWWVASTLFGNLSDTLAFFFIAFYRSTDAFMAANWVEIALVDYTFKLLISLLFFLPMYGVMLNMLLKRLSESHLCHSRPPPSFPRRRESRTGETHSFWQRSPAFAEDDEE
;
A
#
# COMPACT_ATOMS: atom_id res chain seq x y z
N MET A 1 -14.84 -0.28 8.87
CA MET A 1 -13.72 0.68 8.88
C MET A 1 -13.36 0.92 10.33
N PHE A 2 -12.07 0.88 10.69
CA PHE A 2 -11.64 1.20 12.05
C PHE A 2 -11.85 2.70 12.28
N HIS A 3 -12.64 3.08 13.29
CA HIS A 3 -12.78 4.46 13.71
C HIS A 3 -11.67 4.81 14.70
N PHE A 4 -10.65 5.52 14.24
CA PHE A 4 -9.59 6.05 15.10
C PHE A 4 -10.01 7.39 15.70
N THR A 5 -9.71 7.62 16.97
CA THR A 5 -9.81 8.97 17.55
C THR A 5 -8.74 9.89 16.94
N ALA A 6 -8.93 11.21 17.04
CA ALA A 6 -7.96 12.18 16.52
C ALA A 6 -6.55 11.98 17.12
N GLN A 7 -6.45 11.69 18.42
CA GLN A 7 -5.17 11.38 19.09
C GLN A 7 -4.54 10.08 18.58
N GLN A 8 -5.33 9.02 18.33
CA GLN A 8 -4.81 7.77 17.79
C GLN A 8 -4.29 7.96 16.37
N ARG A 9 -4.98 8.76 15.55
CA ARG A 9 -4.56 9.08 14.19
C ARG A 9 -3.25 9.88 14.16
N LEU A 10 -3.10 10.85 15.06
CA LEU A 10 -1.86 11.62 15.20
C LEU A 10 -0.70 10.73 15.68
N SER A 11 -0.96 9.85 16.66
CA SER A 11 0.04 8.90 17.17
C SER A 11 0.48 7.92 16.08
N ALA A 12 -0.46 7.41 15.28
CA ALA A 12 -0.17 6.55 14.14
C ALA A 12 0.67 7.28 13.08
N LEU A 13 0.35 8.55 12.80
CA LEU A 13 1.10 9.38 11.87
C LEU A 13 2.55 9.53 12.35
N ALA A 14 2.77 9.92 13.60
CA ALA A 14 4.10 10.10 14.15
C ALA A 14 4.92 8.80 14.12
N ARG A 15 4.33 7.67 14.55
CA ARG A 15 5.00 6.36 14.55
C ARG A 15 5.35 5.88 13.15
N LEU A 16 4.43 6.00 12.20
CA LEU A 16 4.69 5.59 10.81
C LEU A 16 5.70 6.51 10.13
N SER A 17 5.65 7.82 10.38
CA SER A 17 6.65 8.76 9.89
C SER A 17 8.05 8.41 10.41
N LEU A 18 8.18 8.12 11.70
CA LEU A 18 9.45 7.69 12.29
C LEU A 18 9.92 6.36 11.69
N PHE A 19 9.00 5.41 11.48
CA PHE A 19 9.30 4.13 10.88
C PHE A 19 9.82 4.27 9.44
N HIS A 20 9.19 5.14 8.63
CA HIS A 20 9.68 5.46 7.28
C HIS A 20 11.06 6.09 7.31
N ILE A 21 11.29 7.08 8.19
CA ILE A 21 12.61 7.72 8.33
C ILE A 21 13.67 6.67 8.68
N LEU A 22 13.38 5.78 9.64
CA LEU A 22 14.29 4.74 10.07
C LEU A 22 14.60 3.74 8.96
N ILE A 23 13.59 3.25 8.23
CA ILE A 23 13.81 2.25 7.17
C ILE A 23 14.51 2.87 5.96
N ILE A 24 14.15 4.08 5.54
CA ILE A 24 14.82 4.74 4.42
C ILE A 24 16.29 5.01 4.78
N THR A 25 16.54 5.54 5.98
CA THR A 25 17.91 5.80 6.49
C THR A 25 18.73 4.52 6.52
N SER A 26 18.21 3.47 7.15
CA SER A 26 18.91 2.19 7.23
C SER A 26 19.09 1.54 5.86
N SER A 27 18.12 1.63 4.94
CA SER A 27 18.26 1.07 3.59
C SER A 27 19.36 1.75 2.80
N ASN A 28 19.43 3.08 2.83
CA ASN A 28 20.48 3.86 2.16
C ASN A 28 21.86 3.58 2.76
N TYR A 29 21.94 3.31 4.06
CA TYR A 29 23.20 2.90 4.71
C TYR A 29 23.57 1.43 4.44
N LEU A 30 22.60 0.52 4.35
CA LEU A 30 22.88 -0.90 4.15
C LEU A 30 23.19 -1.23 2.69
N VAL A 31 22.68 -0.45 1.73
CA VAL A 31 22.94 -0.68 0.30
C VAL A 31 24.39 -0.36 -0.11
N GLN A 32 25.11 0.45 0.67
CA GLN A 32 26.55 0.68 0.45
C GLN A 32 27.42 -0.48 0.97
N LEU A 33 26.85 -1.48 1.64
CA LEU A 33 27.58 -2.60 2.23
C LEU A 33 27.41 -3.86 1.35
N PRO A 34 28.34 -4.13 0.42
CA PRO A 34 28.25 -5.29 -0.45
C PRO A 34 28.53 -6.58 0.33
N ILE A 35 27.84 -7.65 -0.07
CA ILE A 35 28.02 -9.01 0.43
C ILE A 35 27.87 -9.99 -0.73
N SER A 36 28.47 -11.17 -0.58
CA SER A 36 28.33 -12.25 -1.55
C SER A 36 27.61 -13.43 -0.90
N ILE A 37 26.51 -13.88 -1.52
CA ILE A 37 25.69 -14.97 -1.02
C ILE A 37 25.58 -16.03 -2.12
N PHE A 38 26.02 -17.25 -1.85
CA PHE A 38 26.00 -18.36 -2.82
C PHE A 38 26.61 -18.03 -4.19
N GLY A 39 27.65 -17.17 -4.22
CA GLY A 39 28.32 -16.74 -5.44
C GLY A 39 27.66 -15.56 -6.17
N PHE A 40 26.52 -15.05 -5.67
CA PHE A 40 25.88 -13.85 -6.19
C PHE A 40 26.24 -12.61 -5.37
N HIS A 41 26.48 -11.50 -6.04
CA HIS A 41 26.71 -10.20 -5.41
C HIS A 41 25.39 -9.54 -5.02
N THR A 42 25.29 -9.11 -3.77
CA THR A 42 24.16 -8.33 -3.25
C THR A 42 24.63 -7.33 -2.21
N THR A 43 23.71 -6.65 -1.55
CA THR A 43 23.99 -5.71 -0.47
C THR A 43 23.15 -6.07 0.74
N TRP A 44 23.56 -5.62 1.94
CA TRP A 44 22.70 -5.71 3.11
C TRP A 44 21.36 -4.98 2.92
N GLY A 45 21.31 -4.00 2.01
CA GLY A 45 20.09 -3.30 1.63
C GLY A 45 18.98 -4.23 1.13
N ALA A 46 19.31 -5.33 0.44
CA ALA A 46 18.33 -6.27 -0.12
C ALA A 46 17.41 -6.89 0.95
N PHE A 47 17.89 -7.05 2.17
CA PHE A 47 17.09 -7.55 3.30
C PHE A 47 16.21 -6.47 3.92
N ASN A 48 16.59 -5.20 3.78
CA ASN A 48 15.90 -4.07 4.41
C ASN A 48 14.85 -3.42 3.50
N PHE A 49 15.07 -3.39 2.18
CA PHE A 49 14.12 -2.84 1.22
C PHE A 49 12.69 -3.41 1.29
N PRO A 50 12.47 -4.70 1.60
CA PRO A 50 11.12 -5.24 1.77
C PRO A 50 10.32 -4.55 2.89
N PHE A 51 10.98 -4.02 3.92
CA PHE A 51 10.32 -3.26 4.98
C PHE A 51 9.80 -1.90 4.49
N ILE A 52 10.34 -1.33 3.41
CA ILE A 52 9.80 -0.11 2.78
C ILE A 52 8.41 -0.39 2.21
N PHE A 53 8.23 -1.54 1.55
CA PHE A 53 6.92 -1.97 1.04
C PHE A 53 5.93 -2.17 2.18
N LEU A 54 6.36 -2.82 3.27
CA LEU A 54 5.53 -3.00 4.46
C LEU A 54 5.12 -1.65 5.08
N ALA A 55 6.06 -0.73 5.28
CA ALA A 55 5.78 0.60 5.83
C ALA A 55 4.79 1.37 4.94
N THR A 56 4.98 1.30 3.63
CA THR A 56 4.12 1.95 2.64
C THR A 56 2.71 1.37 2.65
N ASP A 57 2.57 0.04 2.62
CA ASP A 57 1.25 -0.63 2.66
C ASP A 57 0.50 -0.31 3.96
N LEU A 58 1.15 -0.38 5.12
CA LEU A 58 0.55 0.01 6.40
C LEU A 58 0.05 1.46 6.38
N THR A 59 0.85 2.37 5.83
CA THR A 59 0.49 3.79 5.72
C THR A 59 -0.72 3.98 4.80
N VAL A 60 -0.75 3.30 3.65
CA VAL A 60 -1.88 3.33 2.70
C VAL A 60 -3.15 2.76 3.33
N ARG A 61 -3.06 1.68 4.11
CA ARG A 61 -4.22 1.08 4.80
C ARG A 61 -4.81 1.97 5.88
N ILE A 62 -3.96 2.69 6.62
CA ILE A 62 -4.40 3.54 7.74
C ILE A 62 -4.90 4.90 7.25
N PHE A 63 -4.21 5.51 6.28
CA PHE A 63 -4.46 6.90 5.86
C PHE A 63 -5.10 7.04 4.48
N GLY A 64 -5.15 5.96 3.69
CA GLY A 64 -5.54 5.99 2.29
C GLY A 64 -4.40 6.40 1.37
N ALA A 65 -4.46 5.99 0.10
CA ALA A 65 -3.39 6.21 -0.87
C ALA A 65 -3.00 7.69 -1.07
N PRO A 66 -3.92 8.66 -1.21
CA PRO A 66 -3.54 10.05 -1.45
C PRO A 66 -2.79 10.67 -0.27
N LEU A 67 -3.24 10.39 0.95
CA LEU A 67 -2.62 10.93 2.16
C LEU A 67 -1.29 10.22 2.45
N ALA A 68 -1.20 8.91 2.23
CA ALA A 68 0.03 8.15 2.37
C ALA A 68 1.16 8.69 1.48
N ARG A 69 0.88 9.01 0.22
CA ARG A 69 1.88 9.62 -0.69
C ARG A 69 2.40 10.97 -0.18
N ARG A 70 1.51 11.79 0.40
CA ARG A 70 1.91 13.08 1.02
C ARG A 70 2.80 12.84 2.23
N ILE A 71 2.41 11.91 3.11
CA ILE A 71 3.22 11.54 4.29
C ILE A 71 4.60 11.09 3.86
N ILE A 72 4.70 10.13 2.92
CA ILE A 72 5.97 9.59 2.44
C ILE A 72 6.84 10.69 1.82
N LEU A 73 6.26 11.56 0.98
CA LEU A 73 7.00 12.68 0.40
C LEU A 73 7.53 13.65 1.47
N THR A 74 6.74 13.95 2.49
CA THR A 74 7.15 14.84 3.59
C THR A 74 8.28 14.23 4.43
N VAL A 75 8.22 12.93 4.73
CA VAL A 75 9.28 12.26 5.51
C VAL A 75 10.51 11.89 4.68
N MET A 76 10.39 11.87 3.35
CA MET A 76 11.50 11.57 2.45
C MET A 76 12.66 12.54 2.66
N VAL A 77 12.39 13.85 2.69
CA VAL A 77 13.44 14.88 2.85
C VAL A 77 14.26 14.69 4.13
N PRO A 78 13.67 14.65 5.35
CA PRO A 78 14.44 14.41 6.56
C PRO A 78 15.11 13.04 6.56
N ALA A 79 14.47 12.00 6.01
CA ALA A 79 15.09 10.68 5.91
C ALA A 79 16.35 10.70 5.04
N LEU A 80 16.33 11.40 3.90
CA LEU A 80 17.49 11.51 3.01
C LEU A 80 18.63 12.29 3.68
N VAL A 81 18.33 13.39 4.36
CA VAL A 81 19.33 14.18 5.11
C VAL A 81 19.97 13.33 6.21
N ILE A 82 19.16 12.66 7.02
CA ILE A 82 19.65 11.77 8.08
C ILE A 82 20.45 10.62 7.47
N SER A 83 19.97 10.02 6.37
CA SER A 83 20.69 8.95 5.68
C SER A 83 22.05 9.38 5.18
N TYR A 84 22.17 10.59 4.61
CA TYR A 84 23.45 11.11 4.15
C TYR A 84 24.42 11.31 5.32
N VAL A 85 23.95 11.94 6.41
CA VAL A 85 24.76 12.20 7.60
C VAL A 85 25.24 10.89 8.22
N VAL A 86 24.34 9.93 8.44
CA VAL A 86 24.67 8.62 9.03
C VAL A 86 25.65 7.86 8.15
N SER A 87 25.39 7.75 6.85
CA SER A 87 26.27 7.05 5.92
C SER A 87 27.62 7.75 5.76
N ALA A 88 27.70 9.08 5.88
CA ALA A 88 28.96 9.81 5.80
C ALA A 88 29.82 9.59 7.05
N LEU A 89 29.19 9.53 8.22
CA LEU A 89 29.85 9.23 9.50
C LEU A 89 30.28 7.76 9.60
N PHE A 90 29.48 6.85 9.04
CA PHE A 90 29.75 5.42 8.98
C PHE A 90 29.91 4.99 7.53
N TYR A 91 31.14 4.98 7.02
CA TYR A 91 31.39 4.57 5.64
C TYR A 91 31.96 3.16 5.61
N GLN A 92 31.32 2.26 4.87
CA GLN A 92 31.71 0.83 4.76
C GLN A 92 31.80 0.10 6.11
N GLY A 93 30.95 0.48 7.09
CA GLY A 93 30.93 -0.16 8.40
C GLY A 93 31.93 0.41 9.42
N GLU A 94 32.76 1.37 9.01
CA GLU A 94 33.74 2.01 9.88
C GLU A 94 33.33 3.42 10.29
N TRP A 95 33.61 3.77 11.55
CA TRP A 95 33.44 5.12 12.04
C TRP A 95 34.51 6.05 11.46
N ARG A 96 34.10 7.05 10.68
CA ARG A 96 34.99 8.03 10.02
C ARG A 96 35.17 9.33 10.83
N GLY A 97 34.42 9.51 11.91
CA GLY A 97 34.45 10.72 12.72
C GLY A 97 33.67 11.89 12.11
N PHE A 98 33.46 12.95 12.91
CA PHE A 98 32.71 14.13 12.48
C PHE A 98 33.40 14.94 11.38
N SER A 99 34.72 14.79 11.20
CA SER A 99 35.47 15.41 10.11
C SER A 99 35.02 14.93 8.73
N ALA A 100 34.43 13.73 8.64
CA ALA A 100 33.90 13.20 7.37
C ALA A 100 32.79 14.06 6.79
N LEU A 101 32.07 14.82 7.62
CA LEU A 101 31.01 15.74 7.18
C LEU A 101 31.55 17.03 6.54
N ALA A 102 32.84 17.34 6.71
CA ALA A 102 33.46 18.51 6.08
C ALA A 102 33.66 18.32 4.57
N SER A 103 33.72 17.06 4.10
CA SER A 103 33.84 16.70 2.70
C SER A 103 32.58 16.02 2.19
N VAL A 104 32.14 16.36 0.97
CA VAL A 104 30.99 15.70 0.37
C VAL A 104 31.39 14.35 -0.21
N ASN A 105 30.80 13.27 0.29
CA ASN A 105 30.97 11.94 -0.30
C ASN A 105 29.95 11.75 -1.44
N ILE A 106 30.46 11.75 -2.67
CA ILE A 106 29.65 11.68 -3.88
C ILE A 106 28.89 10.36 -4.00
N VAL A 107 29.43 9.23 -3.55
CA VAL A 107 28.72 7.93 -3.60
C VAL A 107 27.47 7.98 -2.73
N ILE A 108 27.62 8.50 -1.51
CA ILE A 108 26.51 8.61 -0.54
C ILE A 108 25.47 9.61 -1.04
N ALA A 109 25.91 10.76 -1.57
CA ALA A 109 25.02 11.75 -2.18
C ALA A 109 24.22 11.15 -3.34
N ARG A 110 24.86 10.32 -4.17
CA ARG A 110 24.20 9.60 -5.27
C ARG A 110 23.18 8.59 -4.78
N ILE A 111 23.46 7.83 -3.72
CA ILE A 111 22.50 6.90 -3.12
C ILE A 111 21.26 7.65 -2.62
N ALA A 112 21.44 8.77 -1.89
CA ALA A 112 20.33 9.59 -1.43
C ALA A 112 19.52 10.17 -2.62
N CYS A 113 20.20 10.64 -3.66
CA CYS A 113 19.56 11.13 -4.88
C CYS A 113 18.78 10.02 -5.61
N ALA A 114 19.36 8.82 -5.71
CA ALA A 114 18.72 7.65 -6.30
C ALA A 114 17.45 7.25 -5.54
N SER A 115 17.48 7.26 -4.20
CA SER A 115 16.31 7.01 -3.36
C SER A 115 15.17 8.00 -3.64
N PHE A 116 15.50 9.29 -3.76
CA PHE A 116 14.52 10.32 -4.10
C PHE A 116 13.95 10.11 -5.51
N MET A 117 14.81 9.86 -6.49
CA MET A 117 14.44 9.69 -7.89
C MET A 117 13.60 8.43 -8.11
N ALA A 118 13.96 7.31 -7.48
CA ALA A 118 13.18 6.07 -7.55
C ALA A 118 11.75 6.28 -7.05
N TYR A 119 11.58 7.01 -5.94
CA TYR A 119 10.24 7.39 -5.45
C TYR A 119 9.48 8.26 -6.45
N VAL A 120 10.10 9.32 -6.98
CA VAL A 120 9.47 10.23 -7.96
C VAL A 120 9.05 9.47 -9.22
N LEU A 121 9.92 8.62 -9.77
CA LEU A 121 9.62 7.79 -10.93
C LEU A 121 8.50 6.80 -10.63
N GLY A 122 8.50 6.18 -9.45
CA GLY A 122 7.41 5.32 -8.99
C GLY A 122 6.06 6.05 -8.94
N GLN A 123 6.03 7.30 -8.46
CA GLN A 123 4.82 8.13 -8.46
C GLN A 123 4.33 8.44 -9.88
N ILE A 124 5.24 8.80 -10.79
CA ILE A 124 4.91 9.09 -12.20
C ILE A 124 4.33 7.85 -12.88
N LEU A 125 4.96 6.68 -12.69
CA LEU A 125 4.50 5.40 -13.22
C LEU A 125 3.12 5.02 -12.69
N ASP A 126 2.87 5.24 -11.39
CA ASP A 126 1.56 4.93 -10.80
C ASP A 126 0.44 5.81 -11.39
N VAL A 127 0.72 7.09 -11.63
CA VAL A 127 -0.26 8.04 -12.20
C VAL A 127 -0.51 7.77 -13.69
N HIS A 128 0.54 7.60 -14.49
CA HIS A 128 0.40 7.56 -15.96
C HIS A 128 0.23 6.14 -16.52
N VAL A 129 0.97 5.17 -15.99
CA VAL A 129 1.00 3.80 -16.52
C VAL A 129 -0.01 2.94 -15.79
N PHE A 130 0.07 2.84 -14.46
CA PHE A 130 -0.76 1.91 -13.71
C PHE A 130 -2.22 2.32 -13.64
N ASN A 131 -2.52 3.62 -13.65
CA ASN A 131 -3.91 4.06 -13.74
C ASN A 131 -4.59 3.60 -15.03
N ARG A 132 -3.85 3.55 -16.15
CA ARG A 132 -4.33 3.00 -17.43
C ARG A 132 -4.39 1.47 -17.40
N LEU A 133 -3.38 0.83 -16.79
CA LEU A 133 -3.28 -0.62 -16.70
C LEU A 133 -4.42 -1.24 -15.89
N ARG A 134 -4.93 -0.53 -14.87
CA ARG A 134 -6.08 -0.94 -14.02
C ARG A 134 -7.35 -1.32 -14.79
N GLN A 135 -7.48 -0.92 -16.06
CA GLN A 135 -8.59 -1.32 -16.92
C GLN A 135 -8.47 -2.75 -17.48
N ARG A 136 -7.37 -3.47 -17.23
CA ARG A 136 -7.13 -4.85 -17.69
C ARG A 136 -7.32 -5.88 -16.58
N LYS A 137 -7.76 -7.11 -16.91
CA LYS A 137 -8.08 -8.17 -15.92
C LYS A 137 -6.90 -8.61 -15.02
N ALA A 138 -5.65 -8.51 -15.51
CA ALA A 138 -4.44 -8.91 -14.78
C ALA A 138 -3.54 -7.71 -14.38
N TRP A 139 -4.14 -6.53 -14.19
CA TRP A 139 -3.40 -5.30 -13.94
C TRP A 139 -2.47 -5.35 -12.73
N TRP A 140 -2.88 -6.05 -11.66
CA TRP A 140 -2.14 -6.10 -10.40
C TRP A 140 -0.79 -6.82 -10.53
N VAL A 141 -0.73 -7.93 -11.26
CA VAL A 141 0.52 -8.67 -11.51
C VAL A 141 1.50 -7.80 -12.28
N ALA A 142 1.03 -7.19 -13.36
CA ALA A 142 1.86 -6.35 -14.20
C ALA A 142 2.32 -5.09 -13.46
N SER A 143 1.45 -4.44 -12.69
CA SER A 143 1.83 -3.29 -11.85
C SER A 143 2.87 -3.65 -10.80
N THR A 144 2.75 -4.81 -10.15
CA THR A 144 3.75 -5.26 -9.16
C THR A 144 5.07 -5.59 -9.83
N LEU A 145 5.08 -6.36 -10.93
CA LEU A 145 6.31 -6.76 -11.62
C LEU A 145 7.06 -5.56 -12.21
N PHE A 146 6.37 -4.76 -13.03
CA PHE A 146 6.99 -3.62 -13.73
C PHE A 146 7.27 -2.44 -12.79
N GLY A 147 6.46 -2.25 -11.74
CA GLY A 147 6.67 -1.21 -10.74
C GLY A 147 7.93 -1.44 -9.94
N ASN A 148 8.08 -2.64 -9.37
CA ASN A 148 9.29 -3.03 -8.64
C ASN A 148 10.53 -3.02 -9.54
N LEU A 149 10.39 -3.44 -10.81
CA LEU A 149 11.51 -3.48 -11.75
C LEU A 149 12.00 -2.07 -12.06
N SER A 150 11.08 -1.17 -12.38
CA SER A 150 11.42 0.21 -12.74
C SER A 150 12.03 0.97 -11.56
N ASP A 151 11.48 0.79 -10.35
CA ASP A 151 12.02 1.35 -9.10
C ASP A 151 13.46 0.87 -8.85
N THR A 152 13.66 -0.45 -8.88
CA THR A 152 14.96 -1.06 -8.57
C THR A 152 16.00 -0.69 -9.62
N LEU A 153 15.68 -0.80 -10.90
CA LEU A 153 16.60 -0.42 -11.97
C LEU A 153 16.94 1.07 -11.91
N ALA A 154 15.96 1.95 -11.71
CA ALA A 154 16.23 3.39 -11.61
C ALA A 154 17.13 3.70 -10.41
N PHE A 155 16.87 3.08 -9.25
CA PHE A 155 17.69 3.25 -8.07
C PHE A 155 19.15 2.83 -8.32
N PHE A 156 19.38 1.57 -8.71
CA PHE A 156 20.75 1.06 -8.88
C PHE A 156 21.49 1.73 -10.04
N PHE A 157 20.78 2.08 -11.11
CA PHE A 157 21.34 2.84 -12.21
C PHE A 157 21.84 4.21 -11.73
N ILE A 158 21.00 5.01 -11.05
CA ILE A 158 21.41 6.34 -10.60
C ILE A 158 22.50 6.27 -9.52
N ALA A 159 22.38 5.34 -8.57
CA ALA A 159 23.31 5.18 -7.47
C ALA A 159 24.70 4.72 -7.94
N PHE A 160 24.77 3.70 -8.81
CA PHE A 160 26.01 2.96 -9.04
C PHE A 160 26.51 2.92 -10.48
N TYR A 161 25.72 3.31 -11.48
CA TYR A 161 26.21 3.37 -12.86
C TYR A 161 27.40 4.34 -12.97
N ARG A 162 28.58 3.82 -13.30
CA ARG A 162 29.84 4.60 -13.31
C ARG A 162 30.06 5.37 -12.00
N SER A 163 29.82 4.75 -10.85
CA SER A 163 30.23 5.33 -9.57
C SER A 163 31.73 5.22 -9.34
N THR A 164 32.24 5.99 -8.38
CA THR A 164 33.65 5.92 -7.96
C THR A 164 33.97 4.65 -7.17
N ASP A 165 32.95 3.91 -6.74
CA ASP A 165 33.10 2.59 -6.14
C ASP A 165 33.19 1.54 -7.27
N ALA A 166 34.41 1.06 -7.52
CA ALA A 166 34.69 0.14 -8.62
C ALA A 166 33.89 -1.17 -8.53
N PHE A 167 33.69 -1.70 -7.31
CA PHE A 167 32.95 -2.94 -7.11
C PHE A 167 31.47 -2.74 -7.45
N MET A 168 30.86 -1.68 -6.91
CA MET A 168 29.46 -1.40 -7.17
C MET A 168 29.23 -1.02 -8.63
N ALA A 169 30.13 -0.25 -9.25
CA ALA A 169 30.02 0.15 -10.65
C ALA A 169 30.15 -1.03 -11.63
N ALA A 170 30.91 -2.08 -11.27
CA ALA A 170 31.03 -3.28 -12.10
C ALA A 170 29.82 -4.22 -11.95
N ASN A 171 29.29 -4.36 -10.73
CA ASN A 171 28.31 -5.41 -10.39
C ASN A 171 26.87 -4.90 -10.19
N TRP A 172 26.59 -3.59 -10.38
CA TRP A 172 25.28 -3.01 -10.05
C TRP A 172 24.09 -3.71 -10.72
N VAL A 173 24.25 -4.26 -11.93
CA VAL A 173 23.17 -4.98 -12.64
C VAL A 173 22.83 -6.26 -11.91
N GLU A 174 23.84 -7.06 -11.54
CA GLU A 174 23.65 -8.30 -10.79
C GLU A 174 23.01 -8.02 -9.44
N ILE A 175 23.53 -7.03 -8.71
CA ILE A 175 23.01 -6.61 -7.41
C ILE A 175 21.54 -6.17 -7.55
N ALA A 176 21.20 -5.39 -8.57
CA ALA A 176 19.82 -4.95 -8.82
C ALA A 176 18.88 -6.12 -9.13
N LEU A 177 19.34 -7.14 -9.85
CA LEU A 177 18.55 -8.33 -10.17
C LEU A 177 18.28 -9.18 -8.92
N VAL A 178 19.29 -9.34 -8.06
CA VAL A 178 19.13 -10.04 -6.77
C VAL A 178 18.16 -9.27 -5.88
N ASP A 179 18.35 -7.95 -5.73
CA ASP A 179 17.45 -7.08 -4.97
C ASP A 179 16.00 -7.17 -5.45
N TYR A 180 15.81 -7.05 -6.77
CA TYR A 180 14.50 -7.17 -7.41
C TYR A 180 13.85 -8.52 -7.12
N THR A 181 14.62 -9.61 -7.16
CA THR A 181 14.12 -10.96 -6.87
C THR A 181 13.64 -11.05 -5.42
N PHE A 182 14.42 -10.58 -4.45
CA PHE A 182 14.01 -10.55 -3.04
C PHE A 182 12.76 -9.70 -2.82
N LYS A 183 12.71 -8.50 -3.42
CA LYS A 183 11.53 -7.63 -3.38
C LYS A 183 10.28 -8.31 -3.95
N LEU A 184 10.41 -9.00 -5.08
CA LEU A 184 9.30 -9.73 -5.69
C LEU A 184 8.83 -10.91 -4.83
N LEU A 185 9.75 -11.74 -4.33
CA LEU A 185 9.41 -12.89 -3.49
C LEU A 185 8.60 -12.45 -2.26
N ILE A 186 9.06 -11.40 -1.60
CA ILE A 186 8.39 -10.87 -0.41
C ILE A 186 7.08 -10.19 -0.79
N SER A 187 7.06 -9.40 -1.88
CA SER A 187 5.81 -8.80 -2.38
C SER A 187 4.77 -9.87 -2.67
N LEU A 188 5.11 -10.95 -3.36
CA LEU A 188 4.19 -12.05 -3.64
C LEU A 188 3.73 -12.74 -2.34
N LEU A 189 4.65 -13.01 -1.41
CA LEU A 189 4.34 -13.63 -0.12
C LEU A 189 3.37 -12.78 0.71
N PHE A 190 3.44 -11.45 0.67
CA PHE A 190 2.52 -10.57 1.41
C PHE A 190 1.21 -10.28 0.64
N PHE A 191 1.28 -10.06 -0.68
CA PHE A 191 0.10 -9.68 -1.47
C PHE A 191 -0.86 -10.85 -1.70
N LEU A 192 -0.38 -12.07 -1.90
CA LEU A 192 -1.24 -13.25 -2.14
C LEU A 192 -2.19 -13.56 -0.95
N PRO A 193 -1.71 -13.68 0.30
CA PRO A 193 -2.56 -13.95 1.45
C PRO A 193 -3.58 -12.81 1.67
N MET A 194 -3.13 -11.58 1.49
CA MET A 194 -3.90 -10.38 1.77
C MET A 194 -5.01 -10.17 0.74
N TYR A 195 -4.76 -10.46 -0.54
CA TYR A 195 -5.80 -10.53 -1.56
C TYR A 195 -6.81 -11.64 -1.25
N GLY A 196 -6.35 -12.81 -0.82
CA GLY A 196 -7.21 -13.93 -0.43
C GLY A 196 -8.15 -13.57 0.74
N VAL A 197 -7.64 -12.92 1.78
CA VAL A 197 -8.46 -12.44 2.90
C VAL A 197 -9.49 -11.42 2.42
N MET A 198 -9.09 -10.46 1.58
CA MET A 198 -9.99 -9.42 1.10
C MET A 198 -11.11 -9.99 0.20
N LEU A 199 -10.79 -10.96 -0.65
CA LEU A 199 -11.77 -11.68 -1.46
C LEU A 199 -12.74 -12.48 -0.58
N ASN A 200 -12.24 -13.22 0.41
CA ASN A 200 -13.07 -13.98 1.33
C ASN A 200 -14.02 -13.08 2.14
N MET A 201 -13.55 -11.91 2.59
CA MET A 201 -14.40 -10.92 3.25
C MET A 201 -15.49 -10.37 2.33
N LEU A 202 -15.16 -10.10 1.06
CA LEU A 202 -16.13 -9.60 0.07
C LEU A 202 -17.18 -10.67 -0.27
N LEU A 203 -16.75 -11.91 -0.55
CA LEU A 203 -17.63 -13.03 -0.83
C LEU A 203 -18.57 -13.32 0.34
N LYS A 204 -18.06 -13.25 1.58
CA LYS A 204 -18.88 -13.42 2.78
C LYS A 204 -19.96 -12.35 2.87
N ARG A 205 -19.61 -11.08 2.67
CA ARG A 205 -20.57 -9.94 2.67
C ARG A 205 -21.62 -10.06 1.57
N LEU A 206 -21.23 -10.47 0.37
CA LEU A 206 -22.17 -10.69 -0.73
C LEU A 206 -23.13 -11.85 -0.41
N SER A 207 -22.63 -12.96 0.16
CA SER A 207 -23.48 -14.09 0.55
C SER A 207 -24.47 -13.73 1.67
N GLU A 208 -24.04 -12.94 2.65
CA GLU A 208 -24.91 -12.48 3.75
C GLU A 208 -25.97 -11.48 3.26
N SER A 209 -25.65 -10.66 2.25
CA SER A 209 -26.62 -9.73 1.65
C SER A 209 -27.76 -10.42 0.90
N HIS A 210 -27.47 -11.56 0.25
CA HIS A 210 -28.49 -12.34 -0.46
C HIS A 210 -29.48 -13.03 0.51
N LEU A 211 -29.04 -13.43 1.70
CA LEU A 211 -29.91 -14.09 2.71
C LEU A 211 -30.94 -13.15 3.34
N CYS A 212 -30.75 -11.83 3.28
CA CYS A 212 -31.69 -10.85 3.82
C CYS A 212 -32.87 -10.56 2.87
N HIS A 213 -32.71 -10.80 1.56
CA HIS A 213 -33.77 -10.60 0.56
C HIS A 213 -34.62 -11.84 0.28
N SER A 214 -34.23 -13.02 0.77
CA SER A 214 -34.95 -14.27 0.59
C SER A 214 -35.71 -14.74 1.83
N ARG A 215 -35.96 -13.86 2.83
CA ARG A 215 -36.91 -14.19 3.90
C ARG A 215 -38.33 -14.15 3.33
N PRO A 216 -39.08 -15.27 3.31
CA PRO A 216 -40.50 -15.20 2.99
C PRO A 216 -41.20 -14.27 4.00
N PRO A 217 -42.23 -13.51 3.57
CA PRO A 217 -42.97 -12.65 4.49
C PRO A 217 -43.48 -13.47 5.67
N PRO A 218 -43.51 -12.90 6.89
CA PRO A 218 -44.05 -13.59 8.05
C PRO A 218 -45.48 -14.05 7.70
N SER A 219 -45.68 -15.36 7.68
CA SER A 219 -47.00 -15.95 7.52
C SER A 219 -47.84 -15.50 8.72
N PHE A 220 -48.69 -14.50 8.51
CA PHE A 220 -49.71 -14.12 9.48
C PHE A 220 -50.48 -15.40 9.87
N PRO A 221 -50.66 -15.69 11.17
CA PRO A 221 -51.50 -16.80 11.59
C PRO A 221 -52.91 -16.53 11.07
N ARG A 222 -53.36 -17.36 10.14
CA ARG A 222 -54.70 -17.33 9.56
C ARG A 222 -55.69 -17.44 10.72
N ARG A 223 -56.43 -16.35 10.99
CA ARG A 223 -57.50 -16.30 11.99
C ARG A 223 -58.46 -17.44 11.66
N ARG A 224 -58.60 -18.42 12.57
CA ARG A 224 -59.61 -19.46 12.44
C ARG A 224 -60.97 -18.78 12.52
N GLU A 225 -61.64 -18.72 11.38
CA GLU A 225 -63.03 -18.30 11.28
C GLU A 225 -63.89 -19.44 11.82
N SER A 226 -64.32 -19.32 13.07
CA SER A 226 -65.28 -20.25 13.68
C SER A 226 -66.64 -20.02 13.05
N ARG A 227 -67.08 -20.98 12.25
CA ARG A 227 -68.47 -21.17 11.84
C ARG A 227 -69.36 -21.40 13.06
N THR A 228 -70.14 -20.39 13.44
CA THR A 228 -71.43 -20.47 14.14
C THR A 228 -72.11 -19.14 13.75
N GLY A 229 -73.07 -19.07 12.83
CA GLY A 229 -74.34 -19.79 12.88
C GLY A 229 -75.26 -19.08 13.86
N GLU A 230 -75.74 -17.88 13.53
CA GLU A 230 -77.03 -17.37 14.01
C GLU A 230 -77.48 -16.09 13.29
N THR A 231 -78.75 -16.14 12.95
CA THR A 231 -79.64 -15.19 12.29
C THR A 231 -79.90 -13.93 13.13
N HIS A 232 -79.99 -12.75 12.52
CA HIS A 232 -81.24 -11.97 12.45
C HIS A 232 -81.04 -10.58 11.82
N SER A 233 -81.91 -10.29 10.85
CA SER A 233 -82.57 -9.03 10.51
C SER A 233 -81.93 -7.69 10.91
N PHE A 234 -81.73 -6.79 9.94
CA PHE A 234 -82.65 -5.68 9.71
C PHE A 234 -82.21 -4.91 8.45
N TRP A 235 -83.12 -4.77 7.47
CA TRP A 235 -83.52 -3.53 6.78
C TRP A 235 -82.47 -2.40 6.63
N GLN A 236 -82.27 -1.69 5.51
CA GLN A 236 -83.04 -1.46 4.28
C GLN A 236 -82.29 -0.34 3.50
N ARG A 237 -82.44 -0.30 2.17
CA ARG A 237 -82.24 0.85 1.25
C ARG A 237 -80.83 1.32 0.85
N SER A 238 -80.47 0.95 -0.39
CA SER A 238 -79.83 1.75 -1.45
C SER A 238 -80.54 3.11 -1.73
N PRO A 239 -80.14 3.95 -2.73
CA PRO A 239 -78.83 4.24 -3.37
C PRO A 239 -78.55 5.77 -3.58
N ALA A 240 -77.41 6.08 -4.23
CA ALA A 240 -77.20 7.15 -5.24
C ALA A 240 -76.71 8.57 -4.86
N PHE A 241 -76.18 9.25 -5.91
CA PHE A 241 -75.47 10.54 -6.08
C PHE A 241 -73.93 10.44 -5.99
N ALA A 242 -73.10 10.51 -7.05
CA ALA A 242 -73.08 11.22 -8.35
C ALA A 242 -72.85 12.75 -8.25
N GLU A 243 -71.91 13.22 -9.07
CA GLU A 243 -71.58 14.63 -9.45
C GLU A 243 -70.86 15.48 -8.38
N ASP A 244 -69.94 16.41 -8.66
CA ASP A 244 -69.24 16.90 -9.86
C ASP A 244 -68.11 17.86 -9.38
N ASP A 245 -67.08 18.03 -10.23
CA ASP A 245 -66.31 19.22 -10.64
C ASP A 245 -65.87 20.39 -9.71
N GLU A 246 -64.75 21.00 -10.17
CA GLU A 246 -64.16 22.34 -9.91
C GLU A 246 -63.58 22.59 -8.50
N GLU A 247 -62.32 23.02 -8.31
CA GLU A 247 -61.53 24.09 -8.94
C GLU A 247 -60.02 23.86 -8.66
#